data_AF-A0A8H3AYT5-F1
#
_entry.id   AF-A0A8H3AYT5-F1
#
_cell.length_a   1.000
_cell.length_b   1.000
_cell.length_c   1.000
_cell.angle_alpha   90.00
_cell.angle_beta   90.00
_cell.angle_gamma   90.00
#
_symmetry.space_group_name_H-M   'P 1'
#
loop_
_entity.id
_entity.type
_entity.pdbx_description
1 polymer ?
#
loop_
_entity_poly.entity_id
_entity_poly.type
_entity_poly.pdbx_seq_one_letter_code
_entity_poly.pdbx_strand_id
1 'polypeptide(L)'
;MDGVFDSDNHAVLQRFPHLHTVTVDSHSDVHKNPSGRFAYRDVFNSLPANVLRLEIMCAHGPDLKIMEMVRTRCPKIEALRLGRCTMFNRSTPCPFWLGFPLEHDAYMASDGTDQYAHSAAQEIASLSQLKHLRLGVYLVSSTAVLAHRAYHLRKEPAPALINWQQALIDSAEHQDTSRPPEAAQLVDFYYRTQAMDANFGPDSCSFCRDAFYNQSKDFERGASTVMKTIVPSLETVEWMDWFSPSHLGISRYEVKPPEDVAHS
;
A
#
# COMPACT_ATOMS: atom_id res chain seq x y z
N MET A 1 -7.06 -20.69 -14.93
CA MET A 1 -6.29 -21.76 -14.28
C MET A 1 -5.51 -21.10 -13.18
N ASP A 2 -5.85 -21.39 -11.93
CA ASP A 2 -5.04 -20.96 -10.80
C ASP A 2 -3.90 -21.96 -10.66
N GLY A 3 -2.66 -21.50 -10.78
CA GLY A 3 -1.47 -22.34 -10.74
C GLY A 3 -0.53 -21.83 -9.65
N VAL A 4 -0.21 -22.71 -8.70
CA VAL A 4 0.89 -22.47 -7.76
C VAL A 4 2.16 -22.93 -8.45
N PHE A 5 3.07 -22.00 -8.76
CA PHE A 5 4.36 -22.32 -9.34
C PHE A 5 5.43 -22.41 -8.26
N ASP A 6 6.21 -23.49 -8.32
CA ASP A 6 7.36 -23.68 -7.44
C ASP A 6 8.40 -22.58 -7.68
N SER A 7 8.91 -21.98 -6.60
CA SER A 7 9.74 -20.77 -6.65
C SER A 7 11.07 -20.96 -7.37
N ASP A 8 11.45 -22.21 -7.62
CA ASP A 8 12.74 -22.59 -8.19
C ASP A 8 12.74 -22.63 -9.72
N ASN A 9 11.56 -22.54 -10.36
CA ASN A 9 11.45 -22.52 -11.81
C ASN A 9 11.25 -21.09 -12.34
N HIS A 10 12.32 -20.31 -12.29
CA HIS A 10 12.35 -18.88 -12.61
C HIS A 10 11.99 -18.49 -14.05
N ALA A 11 11.85 -19.46 -14.96
CA ALA A 11 11.44 -19.26 -16.35
C ALA A 11 10.07 -19.88 -16.67
N VAL A 12 9.34 -20.37 -15.65
CA VAL A 12 8.08 -21.09 -15.85
C VAL A 12 7.04 -20.25 -16.60
N LEU A 13 6.99 -18.94 -16.33
CA LEU A 13 6.07 -18.03 -17.01
C LEU A 13 6.35 -17.91 -18.52
N GLN A 14 7.60 -18.07 -18.96
CA GLN A 14 7.98 -18.02 -20.37
C GLN A 14 7.44 -19.22 -21.17
N ARG A 15 7.00 -20.28 -20.49
CA ARG A 15 6.41 -21.46 -21.15
C ARG A 15 4.96 -21.23 -21.59
N PHE A 16 4.37 -20.08 -21.25
CA PHE A 16 2.99 -19.74 -21.56
C PHE A 16 2.94 -18.59 -22.58
N PRO A 17 3.05 -18.88 -23.90
CA PRO A 17 3.14 -17.85 -24.96
C PRO A 17 1.86 -17.01 -25.13
N HIS A 18 0.77 -17.36 -24.43
CA HIS A 18 -0.50 -16.64 -24.42
C HIS A 18 -0.85 -16.07 -23.03
N LEU A 19 0.12 -16.01 -22.12
CA LEU A 19 -0.05 -15.42 -20.80
C LEU A 19 -0.19 -13.89 -20.87
N HIS A 20 -1.40 -13.39 -20.70
CA HIS A 20 -1.69 -11.94 -20.73
C HIS A 20 -1.89 -11.32 -19.35
N THR A 21 -2.30 -12.12 -18.37
CA THR A 21 -2.56 -11.65 -17.00
C THR A 21 -1.73 -12.48 -16.04
N VAL A 22 -1.03 -11.80 -15.14
CA VAL A 22 -0.26 -12.42 -14.07
C VAL A 22 -0.68 -11.79 -12.75
N THR A 23 -1.05 -12.64 -11.79
CA THR A 23 -1.33 -12.22 -10.41
C THR A 23 -0.44 -13.05 -9.50
N VAL A 24 0.30 -12.39 -8.61
CA VAL A 24 1.24 -13.06 -7.70
C VAL A 24 1.10 -12.54 -6.28
N ASP A 25 0.85 -13.47 -5.37
CA ASP A 25 1.02 -13.25 -3.94
C ASP A 25 2.52 -13.25 -3.61
N SER A 26 3.03 -12.07 -3.29
CA SER A 26 4.43 -11.80 -2.97
C SER A 26 4.69 -11.73 -1.47
N HIS A 27 3.80 -12.27 -0.62
CA HIS A 27 4.04 -12.32 0.83
C HIS A 27 5.33 -13.07 1.21
N SER A 28 5.84 -13.93 0.32
CA SER A 28 7.09 -14.67 0.51
C SER A 28 8.30 -14.01 -0.19
N ASP A 29 8.21 -12.73 -0.56
CA ASP A 29 9.29 -11.94 -1.16
C ASP A 29 10.38 -11.52 -0.15
N VAL A 30 10.27 -11.96 1.10
CA VAL A 30 11.26 -11.77 2.16
C VAL A 30 11.57 -13.10 2.84
N HIS A 31 12.82 -13.29 3.23
CA HIS A 31 13.27 -14.45 4.00
C HIS A 31 14.33 -14.04 5.01
N LYS A 32 14.52 -14.85 6.05
CA LYS A 32 15.66 -14.70 6.97
C LYS A 32 16.87 -15.39 6.36
N ASN A 33 17.96 -14.64 6.21
CA ASN A 33 19.25 -15.20 5.80
C ASN A 33 19.90 -16.00 6.97
N PRO A 34 21.05 -16.67 6.77
CA PRO A 34 21.71 -17.44 7.84
C PRO A 34 22.08 -16.63 9.09
N SER A 35 22.22 -15.30 8.98
CA SER A 35 22.46 -14.39 10.12
C SER A 35 21.18 -13.97 10.85
N GLY A 36 20.00 -14.46 10.43
CA GLY A 36 18.69 -14.12 10.98
C GLY A 36 18.13 -12.78 10.50
N ARG A 37 18.83 -12.05 9.62
CA ARG A 37 18.38 -10.78 9.05
C ARG A 37 17.43 -11.00 7.86
N PHE A 38 16.45 -10.12 7.70
CA PHE A 38 15.58 -10.15 6.53
C PHE A 38 16.34 -9.74 5.26
N ALA A 39 16.07 -10.46 4.18
CA ALA A 39 16.55 -10.18 2.84
C ALA A 39 15.41 -10.33 1.83
N TYR A 40 15.32 -9.36 0.90
CA TYR A 40 14.37 -9.39 -0.19
C TYR A 40 14.76 -10.43 -1.24
N ARG A 41 13.76 -11.12 -1.77
CA ARG A 41 13.84 -11.99 -2.94
C ARG A 41 13.13 -11.28 -4.10
N ASP A 42 13.70 -11.41 -5.29
CA ASP A 42 13.02 -10.90 -6.48
C ASP A 42 11.75 -11.71 -6.74
N VAL A 43 10.62 -11.03 -6.92
CA VAL A 43 9.32 -11.66 -7.20
C VAL A 43 9.37 -12.44 -8.52
N PHE A 44 10.08 -11.89 -9.50
CA PHE A 44 10.37 -12.53 -10.77
C PHE A 44 11.80 -12.23 -11.21
N ASN A 45 12.42 -13.19 -11.88
CA ASN A 45 13.66 -12.96 -12.64
C ASN A 45 13.38 -12.63 -14.12
N SER A 46 12.14 -12.86 -14.58
CA SER A 46 11.70 -12.57 -15.94
C SER A 46 10.17 -12.57 -16.05
N LEU A 47 9.62 -11.73 -16.92
CA LEU A 47 8.20 -11.73 -17.31
C LEU A 47 8.07 -11.90 -18.83
N PRO A 48 7.06 -12.63 -19.33
CA PRO A 48 6.79 -12.72 -20.76
C PRO A 48 6.39 -11.37 -21.35
N ALA A 49 6.84 -11.07 -22.57
CA ALA A 49 6.59 -9.78 -23.22
C ALA A 49 5.13 -9.54 -23.64
N ASN A 50 4.32 -10.60 -23.65
CA ASN A 50 2.89 -10.59 -23.95
C ASN A 50 2.00 -10.33 -22.72
N VAL A 51 2.57 -10.19 -21.53
CA VAL A 51 1.82 -9.78 -20.33
C VAL A 51 1.30 -8.36 -20.52
N LEU A 52 -0.02 -8.21 -20.41
CA LEU A 52 -0.74 -6.95 -20.49
C LEU A 52 -1.20 -6.47 -19.11
N ARG A 53 -1.32 -7.38 -18.13
CA ARG A 53 -1.81 -7.07 -16.79
C ARG A 53 -0.96 -7.78 -15.75
N LEU A 54 -0.38 -7.01 -14.84
CA LEU A 54 0.36 -7.53 -13.70
C LEU A 54 -0.25 -7.04 -12.39
N GLU A 55 -0.54 -7.97 -11.50
CA GLU A 55 -0.95 -7.70 -10.13
C GLU A 55 -0.01 -8.38 -9.15
N ILE A 56 0.65 -7.58 -8.33
CA ILE A 56 1.43 -8.00 -7.18
C ILE A 56 0.57 -7.80 -5.95
N MET A 57 0.44 -8.83 -5.12
CA MET A 57 -0.28 -8.78 -3.85
C MET A 57 0.70 -8.98 -2.70
N CYS A 58 0.40 -8.39 -1.54
CA CYS A 58 1.08 -8.68 -0.29
C CYS A 58 2.63 -8.54 -0.31
N ALA A 59 3.20 -7.68 -1.16
CA ALA A 59 4.65 -7.50 -1.20
C ALA A 59 5.20 -6.73 0.01
N HIS A 60 6.41 -7.07 0.43
CA HIS A 60 7.20 -6.30 1.40
C HIS A 60 8.34 -5.51 0.72
N GLY A 61 8.83 -6.00 -0.42
CA GLY A 61 9.91 -5.38 -1.17
C GLY A 61 9.51 -4.07 -1.87
N PRO A 62 10.46 -3.19 -2.18
CA PRO A 62 10.19 -1.93 -2.86
C PRO A 62 9.64 -2.14 -4.28
N ASP A 63 8.69 -1.31 -4.69
CA ASP A 63 8.04 -1.39 -6.02
C ASP A 63 9.02 -1.17 -7.18
N LEU A 64 10.12 -0.44 -6.95
CA LEU A 64 11.10 -0.07 -7.97
C LEU A 64 11.58 -1.26 -8.79
N LYS A 65 11.87 -2.40 -8.14
CA LYS A 65 12.34 -3.60 -8.84
C LYS A 65 11.27 -4.18 -9.77
N ILE A 66 10.00 -4.13 -9.35
CA ILE A 66 8.87 -4.61 -10.16
C ILE A 66 8.65 -3.66 -11.33
N MET A 67 8.66 -2.34 -11.08
CA MET A 67 8.53 -1.32 -12.12
C MET A 67 9.65 -1.42 -13.17
N GLU A 68 10.90 -1.61 -12.74
CA GLU A 68 12.05 -1.83 -13.62
C GLU A 68 11.88 -3.09 -14.49
N MET A 69 11.45 -4.20 -13.89
CA MET A 69 11.20 -5.46 -14.60
C MET A 69 10.11 -5.27 -15.67
N VAL A 70 9.00 -4.64 -15.32
CA VAL A 70 7.88 -4.37 -16.22
C VAL A 70 8.33 -3.48 -17.37
N ARG A 71 9.05 -2.40 -17.08
CA ARG A 71 9.63 -1.49 -18.08
C ARG A 71 10.53 -2.21 -19.08
N THR A 72 11.33 -3.16 -18.58
CA THR A 72 12.31 -3.86 -19.40
C THR A 72 11.70 -5.00 -20.21
N ARG A 73 10.66 -5.68 -19.68
CA ARG A 73 10.17 -6.94 -20.24
C ARG A 73 8.76 -6.86 -20.82
N CYS A 74 7.92 -5.94 -20.38
CA CYS A 74 6.50 -5.89 -20.73
C CYS A 74 6.13 -4.53 -21.35
N PRO A 75 6.64 -4.19 -22.55
CA PRO A 75 6.45 -2.88 -23.16
C PRO A 75 4.98 -2.56 -23.53
N LYS A 76 4.11 -3.58 -23.56
CA LYS A 76 2.69 -3.47 -23.89
C LYS A 76 1.78 -3.55 -22.66
N ILE A 77 2.33 -3.41 -21.45
CA ILE A 77 1.52 -3.51 -20.24
C ILE A 77 0.44 -2.41 -20.23
N GLU A 78 -0.79 -2.81 -19.93
CA GLU A 78 -1.97 -1.93 -19.87
C GLU A 78 -2.42 -1.69 -18.43
N ALA A 79 -2.20 -2.65 -17.52
CA ALA A 79 -2.54 -2.54 -16.12
C ALA A 79 -1.42 -3.03 -15.20
N LEU A 80 -1.05 -2.20 -14.22
CA LEU A 80 -0.07 -2.51 -13.18
C LEU A 80 -0.69 -2.25 -11.81
N ARG A 81 -0.73 -3.28 -10.96
CA ARG A 81 -1.24 -3.19 -9.59
C ARG A 81 -0.19 -3.67 -8.61
N LEU A 82 0.18 -2.82 -7.66
CA LEU A 82 1.28 -3.05 -6.74
C LEU A 82 0.77 -3.03 -5.30
N GLY A 83 0.29 -4.17 -4.82
CA GLY A 83 -0.26 -4.35 -3.47
C GLY A 83 0.81 -4.66 -2.43
N ARG A 84 0.58 -4.20 -1.20
CA ARG A 84 1.52 -4.33 -0.07
C ARG A 84 1.02 -5.30 0.97
N CYS A 85 1.92 -5.96 1.69
CA CYS A 85 1.57 -6.62 2.94
C CYS A 85 1.31 -5.55 4.00
N THR A 86 0.13 -5.54 4.60
CA THR A 86 -0.23 -4.55 5.63
C THR A 86 -0.83 -5.25 6.83
N MET A 87 -1.02 -4.50 7.91
CA MET A 87 -1.81 -4.97 9.06
C MET A 87 -3.29 -5.25 8.72
N PHE A 88 -3.80 -4.73 7.62
CA PHE A 88 -5.22 -4.83 7.26
C PHE A 88 -5.53 -6.12 6.50
N ASN A 89 -4.59 -6.63 5.70
CA ASN A 89 -4.81 -7.82 4.87
C ASN A 89 -4.32 -9.13 5.50
N ARG A 90 -4.02 -9.14 6.80
CA ARG A 90 -3.47 -10.32 7.52
C ARG A 90 -4.17 -10.51 8.86
N SER A 91 -4.74 -11.68 9.12
CA SER A 91 -5.41 -12.00 10.39
C SER A 91 -4.45 -12.20 11.58
N THR A 92 -3.16 -12.41 11.30
CA THR A 92 -2.10 -12.55 12.30
C THR A 92 -0.90 -11.70 11.90
N PRO A 93 -0.11 -11.19 12.88
CA PRO A 93 1.10 -10.43 12.60
C PRO A 93 2.03 -11.15 11.62
N CYS A 94 2.44 -10.45 10.56
CA CYS A 94 3.43 -10.99 9.64
C CYS A 94 4.80 -11.10 10.35
N PRO A 95 5.54 -12.21 10.20
CA PRO A 95 6.88 -12.34 10.76
C PRO A 95 7.85 -11.23 10.35
N PHE A 96 7.69 -10.67 9.15
CA PHE A 96 8.46 -9.50 8.70
C PHE A 96 8.21 -8.32 9.62
N TRP A 97 6.93 -7.97 9.84
CA TRP A 97 6.59 -6.82 10.66
C TRP A 97 6.91 -6.99 12.16
N LEU A 98 6.88 -8.22 12.67
CA LEU A 98 7.40 -8.52 14.00
C LEU A 98 8.90 -8.19 14.14
N GLY A 99 9.65 -8.21 13.04
CA GLY A 99 11.05 -7.77 13.00
C GLY A 99 11.25 -6.27 12.86
N PHE A 100 10.22 -5.53 12.42
CA PHE A 100 10.24 -4.08 12.19
C PHE A 100 8.98 -3.42 12.81
N PRO A 101 8.80 -3.51 14.14
CA PRO A 101 7.55 -3.13 14.80
C PRO A 101 7.23 -1.63 14.73
N LEU A 102 8.21 -0.79 14.39
CA LEU A 102 8.04 0.66 14.25
C LEU A 102 7.81 1.09 12.79
N GLU A 103 7.79 0.16 11.83
CA GLU A 103 7.63 0.43 10.40
C GLU A 103 6.29 -0.10 9.84
N HIS A 104 5.36 -0.50 10.70
CA HIS A 104 4.06 -1.09 10.30
C HIS A 104 3.21 -0.19 9.40
N ASP A 105 3.41 1.12 9.54
CA ASP A 105 2.73 2.18 8.81
C ASP A 105 3.57 2.73 7.65
N ALA A 106 4.66 2.05 7.26
CA ALA A 106 5.56 2.49 6.18
C ALA A 106 4.88 2.72 4.82
N TYR A 107 3.66 2.22 4.64
CA TYR A 107 2.84 2.43 3.44
C TYR A 107 1.69 3.42 3.65
N MET A 108 1.73 4.19 4.74
CA MET A 108 0.76 5.24 5.08
C MET A 108 1.51 6.57 5.26
N ALA A 109 1.26 7.53 4.39
CA ALA A 109 1.86 8.85 4.49
C ALA A 109 0.93 9.94 3.96
N SER A 110 0.91 11.09 4.62
CA SER A 110 0.20 12.29 4.19
C SER A 110 1.15 13.41 3.74
N ASP A 111 2.44 13.26 4.01
CA ASP A 111 3.49 14.17 3.61
C ASP A 111 4.18 13.67 2.34
N GLY A 112 4.64 14.60 1.50
CA GLY A 112 5.41 14.24 0.31
C GLY A 112 4.62 13.50 -0.77
N THR A 113 3.28 13.50 -0.75
CA THR A 113 2.44 12.66 -1.62
C THR A 113 2.67 12.92 -3.11
N ASP A 114 2.82 14.20 -3.48
CA ASP A 114 3.09 14.60 -4.86
C ASP A 114 4.51 14.24 -5.29
N GLN A 115 5.49 14.34 -4.39
CA GLN A 115 6.87 13.93 -4.64
C GLN A 115 6.96 12.42 -4.83
N TYR A 116 6.29 11.64 -3.97
CA TYR A 116 6.17 10.20 -4.13
C TYR A 116 5.52 9.85 -5.47
N ALA A 117 4.42 10.51 -5.82
CA ALA A 117 3.72 10.29 -7.08
C ALA A 117 4.59 10.61 -8.29
N HIS A 118 5.36 11.70 -8.22
CA HIS A 118 6.32 12.10 -9.23
C HIS A 118 7.40 11.04 -9.42
N SER A 119 8.06 10.60 -8.35
CA SER A 119 9.10 9.57 -8.41
C SER A 119 8.57 8.23 -8.92
N ALA A 120 7.42 7.79 -8.41
CA ALA A 120 6.78 6.57 -8.89
C ALA A 120 6.43 6.65 -10.38
N ALA A 121 5.91 7.78 -10.84
CA ALA A 121 5.58 8.00 -12.25
C ALA A 121 6.81 8.03 -13.16
N GLN A 122 7.93 8.59 -12.71
CA GLN A 122 9.20 8.59 -13.46
C GLN A 122 9.69 7.17 -13.75
N GLU A 123 9.57 6.25 -12.78
CA GLU A 123 9.99 4.85 -12.96
C GLU A 123 9.20 4.12 -14.05
N ILE A 124 7.98 4.56 -14.33
CA ILE A 124 7.06 3.96 -15.31
C ILE A 124 6.78 4.85 -16.52
N ALA A 125 7.50 5.98 -16.67
CA ALA A 125 7.24 6.98 -17.72
C ALA A 125 7.32 6.41 -19.15
N SER A 126 8.15 5.38 -19.36
CA SER A 126 8.29 4.76 -20.68
C SER A 126 7.18 3.73 -21.01
N LEU A 127 6.29 3.42 -20.08
CA LEU A 127 5.18 2.48 -20.28
C LEU A 127 4.03 3.16 -21.02
N SER A 128 4.22 3.44 -22.31
CA SER A 128 3.31 4.24 -23.14
C SER A 128 1.92 3.62 -23.38
N GLN A 129 1.71 2.36 -22.99
CA GLN A 129 0.42 1.68 -23.08
C GLN A 129 -0.25 1.48 -21.71
N LEU A 130 0.38 1.92 -20.62
CA LEU A 130 -0.15 1.76 -19.28
C LEU A 130 -1.36 2.68 -19.08
N LYS A 131 -2.53 2.09 -18.88
CA LYS A 131 -3.81 2.78 -18.69
C LYS A 131 -4.28 2.76 -17.25
N HIS A 132 -3.99 1.68 -16.52
CA HIS A 132 -4.47 1.49 -15.16
C HIS A 132 -3.30 1.25 -14.21
N LEU A 133 -3.15 2.12 -13.23
CA LEU A 133 -2.17 1.98 -12.15
C LEU A 133 -2.88 1.87 -10.81
N ARG A 134 -2.52 0.87 -10.00
CA ARG A 134 -2.88 0.80 -8.58
C ARG A 134 -1.62 0.75 -7.73
N LEU A 135 -1.54 1.61 -6.73
CA LEU A 135 -0.49 1.59 -5.73
C LEU A 135 -1.07 1.23 -4.36
N GLY A 136 -0.43 0.26 -3.71
CA GLY A 136 -0.82 -0.32 -2.43
C GLY A 136 -0.48 0.54 -1.22
N VAL A 137 -0.48 1.86 -1.39
CA VAL A 137 -0.17 2.85 -0.34
C VAL A 137 -1.42 3.64 0.01
N TYR A 138 -1.50 4.07 1.27
CA TYR A 138 -2.57 4.92 1.79
C TYR A 138 -2.04 6.35 1.88
N LEU A 139 -2.72 7.30 1.22
CA LEU A 139 -2.33 8.71 1.29
C LEU A 139 -3.03 9.40 2.47
N VAL A 140 -2.78 8.87 3.66
CA VAL A 140 -3.29 9.36 4.95
C VAL A 140 -2.16 9.30 5.98
N SER A 141 -2.22 10.17 7.00
CA SER A 141 -1.24 10.17 8.07
C SER A 141 -1.12 8.78 8.71
N SER A 142 0.12 8.35 8.93
CA SER A 142 0.43 7.09 9.62
C SER A 142 -0.18 7.02 11.03
N THR A 143 -0.38 8.18 11.67
CA THR A 143 -1.02 8.30 12.98
C THR A 143 -2.53 8.04 12.95
N ALA A 144 -3.19 7.98 11.78
CA ALA A 144 -4.63 7.79 11.67
C ALA A 144 -5.10 6.47 12.34
N VAL A 145 -4.29 5.41 12.25
CA VAL A 145 -4.57 4.14 12.92
C VAL A 145 -4.56 4.29 14.43
N LEU A 146 -3.50 4.90 14.97
CA LEU A 146 -3.34 5.13 16.41
C LEU A 146 -4.45 6.03 16.94
N ALA A 147 -4.75 7.13 16.23
CA ALA A 147 -5.85 8.04 16.56
C ALA A 147 -7.19 7.29 16.66
N HIS A 148 -7.49 6.51 15.62
CA HIS A 148 -8.75 5.79 15.54
C HIS A 148 -8.89 4.78 16.69
N ARG A 149 -7.89 3.91 16.84
CA ARG A 149 -7.99 2.75 17.72
C ARG A 149 -7.77 3.08 19.18
N ALA A 150 -6.92 4.05 19.51
CA ALA A 150 -6.63 4.40 20.90
C ALA A 150 -7.65 5.38 21.47
N TYR A 151 -8.23 6.27 20.67
CA TYR A 151 -9.08 7.38 21.16
C TYR A 151 -10.48 7.36 20.55
N HIS A 152 -10.59 7.36 19.21
CA HIS A 152 -11.88 7.63 18.57
C HIS A 152 -12.90 6.50 18.76
N LEU A 153 -12.46 5.24 18.88
CA LEU A 153 -13.34 4.12 19.24
C LEU A 153 -14.02 4.30 20.60
N ARG A 154 -13.37 5.03 21.53
CA ARG A 154 -13.91 5.41 22.84
C ARG A 154 -14.65 6.76 22.80
N LYS A 155 -14.83 7.33 21.62
CA LYS A 155 -15.42 8.66 21.36
C LYS A 155 -14.65 9.82 22.02
N GLU A 156 -13.35 9.64 22.20
CA GLU A 156 -12.46 10.67 22.72
C GLU A 156 -11.67 11.32 21.58
N PRO A 157 -11.37 12.63 21.63
CA PRO A 157 -10.49 13.26 20.66
C PRO A 157 -9.05 12.78 20.85
N ALA A 158 -8.34 12.53 19.75
CA ALA A 158 -6.91 12.26 19.82
C ALA A 158 -6.11 13.53 20.13
N PRO A 159 -4.96 13.43 20.83
CA PRO A 159 -4.07 14.56 21.07
C PRO A 159 -3.46 15.06 19.75
N ALA A 160 -3.02 16.32 19.73
CA ALA A 160 -2.44 16.95 18.53
C ALA A 160 -1.16 16.24 18.05
N LEU A 161 -0.37 15.68 18.97
CA LEU A 161 0.78 14.83 18.67
C LEU A 161 0.53 13.45 19.24
N ILE A 162 0.47 12.45 18.37
CA ILE A 162 0.22 11.07 18.76
C ILE A 162 1.55 10.33 18.85
N ASN A 163 1.94 9.97 20.08
CA ASN A 163 3.04 9.07 20.34
C ASN A 163 2.49 7.65 20.56
N TRP A 164 3.11 6.63 19.94
CA TRP A 164 2.60 5.26 20.00
C TRP A 164 2.62 4.67 21.42
N GLN A 165 3.60 5.02 22.27
CA GLN A 165 3.69 4.53 23.65
C GLN A 165 2.54 5.11 24.47
N GLN A 166 2.29 6.41 24.33
CA GLN A 166 1.16 7.05 25.00
C GLN A 166 -0.18 6.50 24.50
N ALA A 167 -0.33 6.30 23.19
CA ALA A 167 -1.54 5.71 22.61
C ALA A 167 -1.81 4.30 23.17
N LEU A 168 -0.77 3.49 23.38
CA LEU A 168 -0.91 2.17 24.01
C LEU A 168 -1.36 2.28 25.48
N ILE A 169 -0.75 3.19 26.25
CA ILE A 169 -1.13 3.44 27.66
C ILE A 169 -2.59 3.87 27.73
N ASP A 170 -3.00 4.82 26.90
CA ASP A 170 -4.36 5.37 26.89
C ASP A 170 -5.39 4.33 26.41
N SER A 171 -4.99 3.39 25.56
CA SER A 171 -5.87 2.31 25.07
C SER A 171 -6.04 1.16 26.06
N ALA A 172 -5.09 0.97 26.98
CA ALA A 172 -5.06 -0.18 27.87
C ALA A 172 -5.87 0.10 29.13
N GLU A 173 -7.15 -0.30 29.15
CA GLU A 173 -8.03 -0.05 30.29
C GLU A 173 -7.52 -0.63 31.64
N HIS A 174 -6.53 -1.53 31.68
CA HIS A 174 -6.07 -2.20 32.90
C HIS A 174 -4.58 -2.65 32.89
N GLN A 175 -3.66 -1.96 32.20
CA GLN A 175 -2.22 -2.33 32.26
C GLN A 175 -1.47 -1.64 33.40
N ASP A 176 -0.50 -2.35 33.97
CA ASP A 176 0.46 -1.83 34.96
C ASP A 176 1.27 -0.69 34.33
N THR A 177 0.90 0.55 34.65
CA THR A 177 1.52 1.77 34.10
C THR A 177 2.96 1.99 34.58
N SER A 178 3.51 1.09 35.40
CA SER A 178 4.87 1.19 35.93
C SER A 178 5.97 0.92 34.90
N ARG A 179 5.66 0.29 33.76
CA ARG A 179 6.64 -0.03 32.71
C ARG A 179 6.26 0.58 31.34
N PRO A 180 7.22 1.17 30.60
CA PRO A 180 6.97 1.64 29.25
C PRO A 180 6.52 0.50 28.33
N PRO A 181 5.54 0.73 27.42
CA PRO A 181 5.14 -0.27 26.45
C PRO A 181 6.30 -0.73 25.55
N GLU A 182 6.33 -2.03 25.26
CA GLU A 182 7.28 -2.65 24.33
C GLU A 182 6.74 -2.62 22.89
N ALA A 183 7.65 -2.59 21.91
CA ALA A 183 7.27 -2.51 20.49
C ALA A 183 6.43 -3.72 20.02
N ALA A 184 6.57 -4.89 20.64
CA ALA A 184 5.71 -6.04 20.36
C ALA A 184 4.22 -5.76 20.69
N GLN A 185 3.95 -4.95 21.71
CA GLN A 185 2.58 -4.56 22.07
C GLN A 185 1.96 -3.63 21.02
N LEU A 186 2.79 -2.82 20.33
CA LEU A 186 2.34 -2.00 19.20
C LEU A 186 1.87 -2.87 18.03
N VAL A 187 2.63 -3.92 17.71
CA VAL A 187 2.24 -4.89 16.67
C VAL A 187 0.91 -5.54 17.03
N ASP A 188 0.78 -6.04 18.25
CA ASP A 188 -0.48 -6.62 18.72
C ASP A 188 -1.66 -5.64 18.61
N PHE A 189 -1.46 -4.39 19.04
CA PHE A 189 -2.45 -3.34 18.96
C PHE A 189 -2.90 -3.08 17.51
N TYR A 190 -1.94 -3.12 16.58
CA TYR A 190 -2.19 -3.00 15.15
C TYR A 190 -2.96 -4.16 14.51
N TYR A 191 -3.11 -5.30 15.20
CA TYR A 191 -3.85 -6.45 14.66
C TYR A 191 -5.12 -6.78 15.46
N ARG A 192 -5.35 -6.15 16.62
CA ARG A 192 -6.44 -6.49 17.55
C ARG A 192 -7.87 -6.15 17.11
N THR A 193 -8.09 -5.46 15.99
CA THR A 193 -9.41 -4.82 15.71
C THR A 193 -10.02 -5.13 14.34
N GLN A 194 -9.60 -6.21 13.66
CA GLN A 194 -10.16 -6.52 12.33
C GLN A 194 -11.69 -6.61 12.27
N ALA A 195 -12.32 -7.16 13.31
CA ALA A 195 -13.77 -7.23 13.38
C ALA A 195 -14.44 -5.85 13.53
N MET A 196 -13.77 -4.89 14.17
CA MET A 196 -14.29 -3.54 14.36
C MET A 196 -14.15 -2.70 13.09
N ASP A 197 -13.07 -2.91 12.35
CA ASP A 197 -12.79 -2.19 11.11
C ASP A 197 -13.57 -2.76 9.92
N ALA A 198 -14.26 -3.90 10.09
CA ALA A 198 -14.99 -4.60 9.03
C ALA A 198 -16.02 -3.71 8.31
N ASN A 199 -16.68 -2.82 9.04
CA ASN A 199 -17.66 -1.87 8.51
C ASN A 199 -17.16 -0.41 8.58
N PHE A 200 -15.84 -0.20 8.70
CA PHE A 200 -15.28 1.14 8.72
C PHE A 200 -15.59 1.89 7.42
N GLY A 201 -15.84 3.19 7.56
CA GLY A 201 -16.25 4.07 6.47
C GLY A 201 -16.20 5.55 6.87
N PRO A 202 -16.41 6.49 5.92
CA PRO A 202 -16.36 7.93 6.20
C PRO A 202 -17.33 8.38 7.31
N ASP A 203 -18.48 7.71 7.42
CA ASP A 203 -19.50 8.04 8.42
C ASP A 203 -19.40 7.22 9.71
N SER A 204 -18.48 6.25 9.77
CA SER A 204 -18.31 5.38 10.94
C SER A 204 -17.64 6.09 12.13
N CYS A 205 -16.86 7.14 11.86
CA CYS A 205 -16.12 7.88 12.87
C CYS A 205 -15.98 9.36 12.48
N SER A 206 -16.72 10.24 13.15
CA SER A 206 -16.68 11.68 12.87
C SER A 206 -15.30 12.28 13.10
N PHE A 207 -14.58 11.87 14.15
CA PHE A 207 -13.22 12.36 14.40
C PHE A 207 -12.25 12.00 13.27
N CYS A 208 -12.28 10.76 12.77
CA CYS A 208 -11.45 10.36 11.63
C CYS A 208 -11.82 11.12 10.37
N ARG A 209 -13.12 11.28 10.12
CA ARG A 209 -13.61 12.02 8.95
C ARG A 209 -13.12 13.45 8.97
N ASP A 210 -13.34 14.15 10.08
CA ASP A 210 -13.05 15.56 10.22
C ASP A 210 -11.54 15.82 10.23
N ALA A 211 -10.74 14.90 10.78
CA ALA A 211 -9.28 15.03 10.83
C ALA A 211 -8.55 14.61 9.55
N PHE A 212 -9.03 13.56 8.85
CA PHE A 212 -8.21 12.90 7.82
C PHE A 212 -8.90 12.71 6.46
N TYR A 213 -10.23 12.66 6.37
CA TYR A 213 -10.92 12.21 5.15
C TYR A 213 -10.72 13.14 3.96
N ASN A 214 -11.08 14.41 4.11
CA ASN A 214 -10.97 15.35 2.99
C ASN A 214 -9.51 15.53 2.55
N GLN A 215 -8.60 15.57 3.52
CA GLN A 215 -7.17 15.70 3.26
C GLN A 215 -6.65 14.49 2.46
N SER A 216 -7.01 13.27 2.84
CA SER A 216 -6.58 12.07 2.12
C SER A 216 -7.11 12.08 0.68
N LYS A 217 -8.38 12.45 0.47
CA LYS A 217 -8.97 12.49 -0.88
C LYS A 217 -8.36 13.57 -1.76
N ASP A 218 -7.93 14.69 -1.17
CA ASP A 218 -7.21 15.74 -1.90
C ASP A 218 -5.80 15.29 -2.27
N PHE A 219 -5.07 14.60 -1.37
CA PHE A 219 -3.77 14.01 -1.69
C PHE A 219 -3.85 12.95 -2.78
N GLU A 220 -4.82 12.03 -2.69
CA GLU A 220 -5.06 11.02 -3.71
C GLU A 220 -5.38 11.66 -5.08
N ARG A 221 -6.17 12.74 -5.12
CA ARG A 221 -6.46 13.48 -6.35
C ARG A 221 -5.23 14.20 -6.91
N GLY A 222 -4.48 14.89 -6.05
CA GLY A 222 -3.25 15.62 -6.41
C GLY A 222 -2.19 14.69 -6.98
N ALA A 223 -1.86 13.63 -6.24
CA ALA A 223 -0.93 12.58 -6.65
C ALA A 223 -1.34 11.93 -7.98
N SER A 224 -2.62 11.62 -8.18
CA SER A 224 -3.13 11.06 -9.44
C SER A 224 -2.93 12.01 -10.63
N THR A 225 -3.12 13.31 -10.40
CA THR A 225 -2.90 14.35 -11.42
C THR A 225 -1.43 14.44 -11.80
N VAL A 226 -0.53 14.43 -10.81
CA VAL A 226 0.93 14.42 -11.03
C VAL A 226 1.35 13.22 -11.89
N MET A 227 0.83 12.02 -11.59
CA MET A 227 1.14 10.82 -12.37
C MET A 227 0.68 10.95 -13.82
N LYS A 228 -0.52 11.50 -14.06
CA LYS A 228 -1.05 11.70 -15.41
C LYS A 228 -0.21 12.66 -16.25
N THR A 229 0.37 13.70 -15.64
CA THR A 229 1.27 14.61 -16.34
C THR A 229 2.52 13.90 -16.86
N ILE A 230 3.03 12.92 -16.13
CA ILE A 230 4.28 12.20 -16.45
C ILE A 230 4.03 10.97 -17.32
N VAL A 231 2.88 10.31 -17.14
CA VAL A 231 2.46 9.11 -17.89
C VAL A 231 1.14 9.41 -18.62
N PRO A 232 1.18 10.06 -19.80
CA PRO A 232 -0.03 10.54 -20.48
C PRO A 232 -1.02 9.43 -20.89
N SER A 233 -0.57 8.18 -20.98
CA SER A 233 -1.43 7.03 -21.30
C SER A 233 -2.33 6.61 -20.15
N LEU A 234 -2.08 7.04 -18.91
CA LEU A 234 -2.90 6.66 -17.75
C LEU A 234 -4.33 7.17 -17.93
N GLU A 235 -5.29 6.28 -17.79
CA GLU A 235 -6.72 6.59 -17.76
C GLU A 235 -7.23 6.61 -16.32
N THR A 236 -6.69 5.74 -15.46
CA THR A 236 -7.07 5.66 -14.06
C THR A 236 -5.90 5.39 -13.11
N VAL A 237 -5.91 6.07 -11.97
CA VAL A 237 -5.02 5.81 -10.84
C VAL A 237 -5.84 5.37 -9.64
N GLU A 238 -5.40 4.32 -8.97
CA GLU A 238 -6.05 3.73 -7.80
C GLU A 238 -5.10 3.72 -6.59
N TRP A 239 -5.63 4.11 -5.43
CA TRP A 239 -4.93 4.15 -4.14
C TRP A 239 -5.65 3.26 -3.12
N MET A 240 -4.95 2.78 -2.11
CA MET A 240 -5.62 2.10 -0.99
C MET A 240 -6.41 3.10 -0.17
N ASP A 241 -7.65 2.74 0.17
CA ASP A 241 -8.57 3.65 0.84
C ASP A 241 -8.69 3.32 2.33
N TRP A 242 -8.15 4.19 3.17
CA TRP A 242 -8.29 4.07 4.62
C TRP A 242 -9.75 4.15 5.06
N PHE A 243 -10.62 4.84 4.33
CA PHE A 243 -12.03 4.98 4.68
C PHE A 243 -12.93 3.96 4.01
N SER A 244 -12.36 2.82 3.62
CA SER A 244 -13.12 1.69 3.10
C SER A 244 -13.31 0.60 4.17
N PRO A 245 -14.29 -0.30 3.98
CA PRO A 245 -14.45 -1.48 4.83
C PRO A 245 -13.15 -2.27 4.96
N SER A 246 -12.77 -2.60 6.20
CA SER A 246 -11.51 -3.25 6.57
C SER A 246 -10.24 -2.52 6.12
N HIS A 247 -10.35 -1.28 5.61
CA HIS A 247 -9.27 -0.54 4.97
C HIS A 247 -8.67 -1.26 3.74
N LEU A 248 -9.44 -2.16 3.09
CA LEU A 248 -8.97 -2.97 1.95
C LEU A 248 -9.56 -2.56 0.60
N GLY A 249 -10.47 -1.60 0.61
CA GLY A 249 -11.01 -0.98 -0.59
C GLY A 249 -10.01 -0.03 -1.25
N ILE A 250 -10.46 0.52 -2.38
CA ILE A 250 -9.66 1.41 -3.22
C ILE A 250 -10.41 2.70 -3.52
N SER A 251 -9.67 3.78 -3.63
CA SER A 251 -10.16 5.02 -4.23
C SER A 251 -9.64 5.12 -5.65
N ARG A 252 -10.56 5.39 -6.58
CA ARG A 252 -10.31 5.38 -8.02
C ARG A 252 -10.48 6.79 -8.58
N TYR A 253 -9.47 7.25 -9.29
CA TYR A 253 -9.46 8.56 -9.94
C TYR A 253 -9.33 8.37 -11.44
N GLU A 254 -10.33 8.83 -12.19
CA GLU A 254 -10.22 9.02 -13.62
C GLU A 254 -9.37 10.24 -13.89
N VAL A 255 -8.28 10.06 -14.65
CA VAL A 255 -7.31 11.13 -14.91
C VAL A 255 -7.37 11.53 -16.38
N LYS A 256 -7.63 12.80 -16.62
CA LYS A 256 -7.70 13.38 -17.96
C LYS A 256 -6.39 14.09 -18.28
N PRO A 257 -6.00 14.19 -19.57
CA PRO A 257 -4.92 15.07 -19.97
C PRO A 257 -5.17 16.47 -19.41
N PRO A 258 -4.14 17.24 -19.02
CA PRO A 258 -4.30 18.65 -18.78
C PRO A 258 -4.99 19.26 -20.01
N GLU A 259 -6.09 19.98 -19.81
CA GLU A 259 -6.65 20.77 -20.89
C GLU A 259 -5.56 21.75 -21.33
N ASP A 260 -5.18 21.72 -22.60
CA ASP A 260 -4.24 22.69 -23.16
C ASP A 260 -4.77 24.07 -22.79
N VAL A 261 -4.04 24.78 -21.92
CA VAL A 261 -4.29 26.20 -21.69
C VAL A 261 -3.98 26.86 -23.02
N ALA A 262 -5.03 27.03 -23.83
CA ALA A 262 -4.97 27.75 -25.08
C ALA A 262 -4.41 29.13 -24.78
N HIS A 263 -3.12 29.32 -25.04
CA HIS A 263 -2.48 30.62 -25.01
C HIS A 263 -3.22 31.52 -26.01
N SER A 264 -4.03 32.41 -25.45
CA SER A 264 -4.66 33.53 -26.14
C SER A 264 -3.76 34.75 -26.00
#